data_AF-A0A952FDS4-F1
#
_entry.id   AF-A0A952FDS4-F1
#
_cell.length_a   1.000
_cell.length_b   1.000
_cell.length_c   1.000
_cell.angle_alpha   90.00
_cell.angle_beta   90.00
_cell.angle_gamma   90.00
#
_symmetry.space_group_name_H-M   'P 1'
#
loop_
_entity.id
_entity.type
_entity.pdbx_description
1 polymer ?
#
loop_
_entity_poly.entity_id
_entity_poly.type
_entity_poly.pdbx_seq_one_letter_code
_entity_poly.pdbx_strand_id
1 'polypeptide(L)'
;MTLEALLAYAHLLAIFTMIVFLASEAALCRTEWLNAAVVERLAKVDMVYGIAAGAVLVTGLARVFLGIKGAAWYSHNPLLYLKLLMFLAVGLISIKPTLMFVR
;
A
#
# COMPACT_ATOMS: atom_id res chain seq x y z
N MET A 1 -8.79 -22.23 10.34
CA MET A 1 -7.60 -21.68 11.05
C MET A 1 -6.44 -21.40 10.09
N THR A 2 -6.10 -22.32 9.18
CA THR A 2 -5.02 -22.12 8.19
C THR A 2 -5.28 -20.97 7.20
N LEU A 3 -6.50 -20.89 6.63
CA LEU A 3 -6.88 -19.81 5.70
C LEU A 3 -6.73 -18.42 6.34
N GLU A 4 -7.21 -18.23 7.57
CA GLU A 4 -7.06 -16.96 8.29
C GLU A 4 -5.60 -16.53 8.44
N ALA A 5 -4.74 -17.49 8.80
CA ALA A 5 -3.32 -17.23 8.96
C ALA A 5 -2.71 -16.81 7.61
N LEU A 6 -3.04 -17.52 6.53
CA LEU A 6 -2.56 -17.17 5.18
C LEU A 6 -3.03 -15.79 4.74
N LEU A 7 -4.31 -15.46 4.92
CA LEU A 7 -4.85 -14.13 4.60
C LEU A 7 -4.18 -13.04 5.44
N ALA A 8 -3.90 -13.33 6.72
CA ALA A 8 -3.21 -12.39 7.60
C ALA A 8 -1.76 -12.17 7.18
N TYR A 9 -1.00 -13.24 6.91
CA TYR A 9 0.38 -13.15 6.43
C TYR A 9 0.47 -12.45 5.09
N ALA A 10 -0.41 -12.76 4.13
CA ALA A 10 -0.46 -12.09 2.84
C ALA A 10 -0.71 -10.58 2.99
N HIS A 11 -1.66 -10.20 3.85
CA HIS A 11 -1.97 -8.79 4.08
C HIS A 11 -0.84 -8.05 4.81
N LEU A 12 -0.23 -8.67 5.83
CA LEU A 12 0.91 -8.09 6.55
C LEU A 12 2.12 -7.94 5.65
N LEU A 13 2.42 -8.94 4.81
CA LEU A 13 3.49 -8.88 3.83
C LEU A 13 3.28 -7.69 2.89
N ALA A 14 2.07 -7.54 2.33
CA ALA A 14 1.72 -6.42 1.46
C ALA A 14 1.89 -5.06 2.17
N ILE A 15 1.47 -4.95 3.43
CA ILE A 15 1.64 -3.73 4.24
C ILE A 15 3.12 -3.40 4.43
N PHE A 16 3.93 -4.38 4.83
CA PHE A 16 5.35 -4.15 5.07
C PHE A 16 6.09 -3.81 3.78
N THR A 17 5.77 -4.47 2.66
CA THR A 17 6.31 -4.09 1.35
C THR A 17 5.94 -2.64 1.02
N MET A 18 4.67 -2.26 1.16
CA MET A 18 4.22 -0.89 0.89
C MET A 18 4.98 0.13 1.76
N ILE A 19 5.11 -0.11 3.05
CA ILE A 19 5.83 0.78 3.99
C ILE A 19 7.32 0.89 3.64
N VAL A 20 7.98 -0.23 3.35
CA VAL A 20 9.41 -0.25 3.01
C VAL A 20 9.70 0.54 1.75
N PHE A 21 8.87 0.38 0.71
CA PHE A 21 9.09 1.09 -0.55
C PHE A 21 8.72 2.57 -0.44
N LEU A 22 7.65 2.93 0.29
CA LEU A 22 7.34 4.33 0.59
C LEU A 22 8.46 5.03 1.40
N ALA A 23 9.01 4.35 2.40
CA ALA A 23 10.17 4.87 3.14
C ALA A 23 11.40 5.02 2.24
N SER A 24 11.59 4.11 1.28
CA SER A 24 12.66 4.18 0.30
C SER A 24 12.51 5.38 -0.64
N GLU A 25 11.28 5.69 -1.09
CA GLU A 25 11.00 6.90 -1.87
C GLU A 25 11.33 8.16 -1.06
N ALA A 26 10.88 8.22 0.19
CA ALA A 26 11.18 9.35 1.07
C ALA A 26 12.68 9.56 1.26
N ALA A 27 13.48 8.49 1.31
CA ALA A 27 14.93 8.56 1.38
C ALA A 27 15.55 9.04 0.06
N LEU A 28 15.08 8.55 -1.08
CA LEU A 28 15.58 8.94 -2.41
C LEU A 28 15.23 10.38 -2.79
N CYS A 29 14.13 10.92 -2.27
CA CYS A 29 13.70 12.30 -2.49
C CYS A 29 14.54 13.36 -1.72
N ARG A 30 15.61 12.96 -1.01
CA ARG A 30 16.53 13.90 -0.36
C ARG A 30 17.37 14.64 -1.40
N THR A 31 17.39 15.97 -1.31
CA THR A 31 18.08 16.86 -2.26
C THR A 31 19.57 16.59 -2.39
N GLU A 32 20.20 16.10 -1.31
CA GLU A 32 21.64 15.78 -1.25
C GLU A 32 22.06 14.68 -2.25
N TRP A 33 21.14 13.79 -2.62
CA TRP A 33 21.44 12.60 -3.44
C TRP A 33 20.73 12.62 -4.80
N LEU A 34 19.92 13.64 -5.06
CA LEU A 34 19.06 13.68 -6.24
C LEU A 34 19.89 13.91 -7.52
N ASN A 35 19.84 12.92 -8.41
CA ASN A 35 20.45 12.97 -9.74
C ASN A 35 19.60 12.13 -10.73
N ALA A 36 19.93 12.18 -12.02
CA ALA A 36 19.16 11.48 -13.06
C ALA A 36 18.99 9.96 -12.80
N ALA A 37 20.05 9.27 -12.36
CA ALA A 37 19.98 7.84 -12.05
C ALA A 37 19.07 7.54 -10.84
N VAL A 38 19.03 8.46 -9.86
CA VAL A 38 18.11 8.34 -8.71
C VAL A 38 16.65 8.52 -9.13
N VAL A 39 16.36 9.42 -10.09
CA VAL A 39 15.00 9.60 -10.61
C VAL A 39 14.51 8.34 -11.33
N GLU A 40 15.33 7.71 -12.18
CA GLU A 40 14.98 6.43 -12.82
C GLU A 40 14.74 5.31 -11.80
N ARG A 41 15.53 5.29 -10.72
CA ARG A 41 15.32 4.34 -9.62
C ARG A 41 14.05 4.63 -8.86
N LEU A 42 13.73 5.91 -8.63
CA LEU A 42 12.54 6.35 -7.93
C LEU A 42 11.27 5.85 -8.64
N ALA A 43 11.22 5.92 -9.98
CA ALA A 43 10.10 5.36 -10.76
C ALA A 43 9.91 3.85 -10.54
N LYS A 44 11.00 3.08 -10.43
CA LYS A 44 10.91 1.62 -10.15
C LYS A 44 10.45 1.34 -8.73
N VAL A 45 10.93 2.12 -7.75
CA VAL A 45 10.52 2.01 -6.34
C VAL A 45 9.05 2.37 -6.20
N ASP A 46 8.60 3.44 -6.86
CA ASP A 46 7.19 3.89 -6.91
C ASP A 46 6.27 2.83 -7.53
N MET A 47 6.70 2.19 -8.61
CA MET A 47 5.95 1.07 -9.19
C MET A 47 5.75 -0.07 -8.17
N VAL A 48 6.77 -0.45 -7.40
CA VAL A 48 6.64 -1.49 -6.38
C VAL A 48 5.76 -1.04 -5.22
N TYR A 49 5.87 0.22 -4.79
CA TYR A 49 4.96 0.81 -3.81
C TYR A 49 3.49 0.74 -4.29
N GLY A 50 3.22 1.15 -5.53
CA GLY A 50 1.88 1.12 -6.12
C GLY A 50 1.30 -0.30 -6.23
N ILE A 51 2.11 -1.27 -6.67
CA ILE A 51 1.73 -2.70 -6.70
C ILE A 51 1.43 -3.19 -5.27
N ALA A 52 2.27 -2.84 -4.30
CA ALA A 52 2.09 -3.24 -2.91
C ALA A 52 0.82 -2.61 -2.30
N ALA A 53 0.51 -1.35 -2.60
CA ALA A 53 -0.73 -0.71 -2.20
C ALA A 53 -1.95 -1.44 -2.79
N GLY A 54 -1.90 -1.79 -4.09
CA GLY A 54 -2.93 -2.64 -4.72
C GLY A 54 -3.09 -3.98 -4.00
N ALA A 55 -1.97 -4.65 -3.66
CA ALA A 55 -1.99 -5.90 -2.92
C ALA A 55 -2.57 -5.74 -1.50
N VAL A 56 -2.29 -4.64 -0.80
CA VAL A 56 -2.90 -4.32 0.51
C VAL A 56 -4.42 -4.24 0.38
N LEU A 57 -4.92 -3.55 -0.65
CA LEU A 57 -6.37 -3.43 -0.86
C LEU A 57 -7.00 -4.79 -1.17
N VAL A 58 -6.44 -5.54 -2.12
CA VAL A 58 -6.95 -6.86 -2.51
C VAL A 58 -6.96 -7.84 -1.33
N THR A 59 -5.84 -7.95 -0.61
CA THR A 59 -5.74 -8.84 0.56
C THR A 59 -6.61 -8.36 1.73
N GLY A 60 -6.80 -7.05 1.90
CA GLY A 60 -7.71 -6.48 2.89
C GLY A 60 -9.16 -6.85 2.61
N LEU A 61 -9.61 -6.71 1.36
CA LEU A 61 -10.93 -7.15 0.92
C LEU A 61 -11.09 -8.67 1.06
N ALA A 62 -10.07 -9.46 0.71
CA ALA A 62 -10.09 -10.90 0.94
C ALA A 62 -10.30 -11.24 2.41
N ARG A 63 -9.69 -10.51 3.35
CA ARG A 63 -9.94 -10.66 4.79
C ARG A 63 -11.35 -10.26 5.24
N VAL A 64 -11.99 -9.32 4.55
CA VAL A 64 -13.37 -8.90 4.83
C VAL A 64 -14.36 -9.98 4.38
N PHE A 65 -14.17 -10.54 3.19
CA PHE A 65 -15.14 -11.46 2.58
C PHE A 65 -14.87 -12.94 2.87
N LEU A 66 -13.60 -13.35 2.98
CA LEU A 66 -13.20 -14.75 3.18
C LEU A 66 -12.72 -15.03 4.61
N GLY A 67 -12.56 -14.00 5.43
CA GLY A 67 -12.09 -14.12 6.80
C GLY A 67 -13.17 -14.57 7.79
N ILE A 68 -12.76 -15.13 8.94
CA ILE A 68 -13.64 -15.70 9.98
C ILE A 68 -14.70 -14.71 10.47
N LYS A 69 -14.39 -13.42 10.53
CA LYS A 69 -15.34 -12.40 11.01
C LYS A 69 -16.51 -12.17 10.05
N GLY A 70 -16.31 -12.42 8.76
CA GLY A 70 -17.29 -12.17 7.70
C GLY A 70 -17.62 -10.69 7.48
N ALA A 71 -18.21 -10.37 6.31
CA ALA A 71 -18.48 -9.00 5.89
C ALA A 71 -19.48 -8.26 6.81
N ALA A 72 -20.44 -8.95 7.40
CA ALA A 72 -21.44 -8.36 8.30
C ALA A 72 -20.85 -7.78 9.59
N TRP A 73 -19.74 -8.35 10.09
CA TRP A 73 -19.03 -7.79 11.23
C TRP A 73 -18.33 -6.47 10.85
N TYR A 74 -17.76 -6.43 9.65
CA TYR A 74 -17.02 -5.28 9.14
C TYR A 74 -17.94 -4.12 8.73
N SER A 75 -19.17 -4.38 8.28
CA SER A 75 -20.13 -3.34 7.90
C SER A 75 -20.54 -2.42 9.04
N HIS A 76 -20.43 -2.89 10.29
CA HIS A 76 -20.74 -2.10 11.48
C HIS A 76 -19.48 -1.56 12.16
N ASN A 77 -18.29 -1.77 11.57
CA ASN A 77 -17.02 -1.39 12.17
C ASN A 77 -16.54 -0.02 11.64
N PRO A 78 -16.65 1.07 12.43
CA PRO A 78 -16.24 2.41 11.97
C PRO A 78 -14.74 2.51 11.66
N LEU A 79 -13.90 1.69 12.31
CA LEU A 79 -12.46 1.70 12.08
C LEU A 79 -12.09 1.15 10.70
N LEU A 80 -12.90 0.27 10.10
CA LEU A 80 -12.67 -0.17 8.72
C LEU A 80 -12.84 1.00 7.75
N TYR A 81 -13.94 1.75 7.89
CA TYR A 81 -14.21 2.91 7.03
C TYR A 81 -13.15 3.99 7.18
N LEU A 82 -12.72 4.28 8.41
CA LEU A 82 -11.62 5.23 8.63
C LEU A 82 -10.32 4.78 7.96
N LYS A 83 -9.94 3.50 8.12
CA LYS A 83 -8.75 2.94 7.47
C LYS A 83 -8.83 3.02 5.95
N LEU A 84 -9.97 2.66 5.36
CA LEU A 84 -10.18 2.75 3.92
C LEU A 84 -10.13 4.19 3.43
N LEU A 85 -10.76 5.13 4.15
CA LEU A 85 -10.71 6.55 3.82
C LEU A 85 -9.28 7.07 3.81
N MET A 86 -8.50 6.78 4.86
CA MET A 86 -7.10 7.19 4.96
C MET A 86 -6.25 6.55 3.85
N PHE A 87 -6.47 5.25 3.59
CA PHE A 87 -5.75 4.54 2.53
C PHE A 87 -6.02 5.16 1.15
N LEU A 88 -7.29 5.46 0.84
CA LEU A 88 -7.68 6.11 -0.41
C LEU A 88 -7.14 7.55 -0.49
N ALA A 89 -7.18 8.31 0.60
CA ALA A 89 -6.62 9.66 0.64
C ALA A 89 -5.11 9.67 0.33
N VAL A 90 -4.35 8.76 0.95
CA VAL A 90 -2.91 8.60 0.66
C VAL A 90 -2.70 8.19 -0.80
N GLY A 91 -3.49 7.24 -1.31
CA GLY A 91 -3.44 6.82 -2.71
C GLY A 91 -3.67 7.98 -3.68
N LEU A 92 -4.68 8.83 -3.42
CA LEU A 92 -4.96 10.01 -4.23
C LEU A 92 -3.81 11.03 -4.21
N ILE A 93 -3.22 11.27 -3.03
CA ILE A 93 -2.06 12.18 -2.88
C ILE A 93 -0.85 11.65 -3.68
N SER A 94 -0.66 10.33 -3.71
CA SER A 94 0.46 9.68 -4.39
C SER A 94 0.38 9.76 -5.93
N ILE A 95 -0.80 9.92 -6.54
CA ILE A 95 -0.96 9.96 -8.00
C ILE A 95 -0.07 11.03 -8.66
N LYS A 96 -0.03 12.24 -8.10
CA LYS A 96 0.74 13.34 -8.70
C LYS A 96 2.25 13.04 -8.72
N PRO A 97 2.89 12.65 -7.61
CA PRO A 97 4.27 12.15 -7.60
C PRO A 97 4.54 11.05 -8.61
N THR A 98 3.72 10.00 -8.65
CA THR A 98 3.87 8.87 -9.57
C THR A 98 3.91 9.34 -11.04
N LEU A 99 3.00 10.24 -11.42
CA LEU A 99 3.00 10.81 -12.78
C LEU A 99 4.22 11.68 -13.08
N MET A 100 4.87 12.26 -12.07
CA MET A 100 6.10 13.03 -12.24
C MET A 100 7.34 12.13 -12.33
N PHE A 101 7.38 11.00 -11.63
CA PHE A 101 8.52 10.07 -11.65
C PHE A 101 8.62 9.26 -12.94
N VAL A 102 7.48 8.97 -13.59
CA VAL A 102 7.41 8.16 -14.81
C VAL A 102 7.64 8.99 -16.09
N ARG A 103 7.60 10.32 -16.00
CA ARG A 103 7.87 11.24 -17.12
C ARG A 103 9.37 11.46 -17.30
#